data_AF-A0A1Y1N0X1-F1
#
_entry.id   AF-A0A1Y1N0X1-F1
#
_cell.length_a   1.000
_cell.length_b   1.000
_cell.length_c   1.000
_cell.angle_alpha   90.00
_cell.angle_beta   90.00
_cell.angle_gamma   90.00
#
_symmetry.space_group_name_H-M   'P 1'
#
loop_
_entity.id
_entity.type
_entity.pdbx_description
1 polymer ?
#
loop_
_entity_poly.entity_id
_entity_poly.type
_entity_poly.pdbx_seq_one_letter_code
_entity_poly.pdbx_strand_id
1 'polypeptide(L)'
;MDRYTFVKQKKTQIVDVLQTSKNMCDNCGSCEACDLKRSHKSINILANSDETGDLHHKWKLTYFPFKALAEPIRFLLHYCEIQFDDIRIPRSEWDGHKESMPFGQVPVLEVNGLQMNQSLAICRFLGKHANLTGANDLEDLEIDALADTINDLRISEYSKRRANSTRFSERNRPIPLRDEFRNKGKPQGDAG
;
A
#
# COMPACT_ATOMS: atom_id res chain seq x y z
N MET A 1 -9.00 -6.46 -34.61
CA MET A 1 -8.53 -7.40 -33.58
C MET A 1 -8.32 -6.60 -32.31
N ASP A 2 -9.03 -6.95 -31.23
CA ASP A 2 -8.93 -6.23 -29.96
C ASP A 2 -7.55 -6.49 -29.30
N ARG A 3 -6.98 -5.47 -28.63
CA ARG A 3 -5.69 -5.55 -27.95
C ARG A 3 -5.65 -6.71 -26.94
N TYR A 4 -6.79 -7.03 -26.34
CA TYR A 4 -6.97 -8.17 -25.44
C TYR A 4 -6.73 -9.53 -26.12
N THR A 5 -7.15 -9.68 -27.38
CA THR A 5 -6.96 -10.93 -28.14
C THR A 5 -5.51 -11.09 -28.56
N PHE A 6 -4.83 -10.00 -28.92
CA PHE A 6 -3.42 -10.01 -29.30
C PHE A 6 -2.49 -10.38 -28.13
N VAL A 7 -2.77 -9.84 -26.94
CA VAL A 7 -2.00 -10.16 -25.72
C VAL A 7 -2.23 -11.61 -25.30
N LYS A 8 -3.46 -12.12 -25.36
CA LYS A 8 -3.74 -13.55 -25.11
C LYS A 8 -3.00 -14.45 -26.09
N GLN A 9 -3.07 -14.14 -27.38
CA GLN A 9 -2.43 -14.94 -28.43
C GLN A 9 -0.90 -14.94 -28.30
N LYS A 10 -0.30 -13.79 -27.94
CA LYS A 10 1.13 -13.68 -27.62
C LYS A 10 1.51 -14.45 -26.36
N LYS A 11 0.66 -14.43 -25.32
CA LYS A 11 0.88 -15.19 -24.08
C LYS A 11 0.88 -16.69 -24.33
N THR A 12 -0.07 -17.19 -25.13
CA THR A 12 -0.12 -18.62 -25.53
C THR A 12 1.11 -19.01 -26.35
N GLN A 13 1.50 -18.23 -27.37
CA GLN A 13 2.69 -18.52 -28.16
C GLN A 13 3.99 -18.56 -27.34
N ILE A 14 4.13 -17.68 -26.34
CA ILE A 14 5.31 -17.67 -25.46
C ILE A 14 5.31 -18.91 -24.56
N VAL A 15 4.16 -19.30 -24.00
CA VAL A 15 4.05 -20.51 -23.17
C VAL A 15 4.39 -21.76 -24.00
N ASP A 16 3.94 -21.87 -25.25
CA ASP A 16 4.24 -23.00 -26.12
C ASP A 16 5.74 -23.10 -26.47
N VAL A 17 6.42 -21.97 -26.70
CA VAL A 17 7.88 -21.91 -26.92
C VAL A 17 8.65 -22.31 -25.65
N LEU A 18 8.17 -21.90 -24.48
CA LEU A 18 8.78 -22.26 -23.20
C LEU A 18 8.57 -23.74 -22.85
N GLN A 19 7.41 -24.32 -23.18
CA GLN A 19 7.15 -25.75 -22.99
C GLN A 19 8.00 -26.61 -23.95
N THR A 20 8.14 -26.16 -25.21
CA THR A 20 8.97 -26.83 -26.23
C THR A 20 10.45 -26.79 -25.86
N SER A 21 10.94 -25.66 -25.32
CA SER A 21 12.34 -25.53 -24.85
C SER A 21 12.62 -26.24 -23.52
N LYS A 22 11.59 -26.54 -22.72
CA LYS A 22 11.68 -27.42 -21.54
C LYS A 22 11.89 -28.87 -21.96
N ASN A 23 11.12 -29.36 -22.92
CA ASN A 23 11.16 -30.75 -23.39
C ASN A 23 12.40 -31.10 -24.27
N MET A 24 13.21 -30.10 -24.66
CA MET A 24 14.43 -30.31 -25.46
C MET A 24 15.72 -30.38 -24.64
N CYS A 25 15.70 -30.09 -23.32
CA CYS A 25 16.93 -29.85 -22.56
C CYS A 25 17.17 -30.77 -21.35
N ASP A 26 16.46 -31.89 -21.23
CA ASP A 26 16.58 -32.79 -20.06
C ASP A 26 17.92 -33.56 -19.99
N ASN A 27 18.89 -33.31 -20.89
CA ASN A 27 20.15 -34.07 -20.90
C ASN A 27 21.44 -33.32 -21.26
N CYS A 28 21.51 -31.98 -21.20
CA CYS A 28 22.79 -31.28 -21.40
C CYS A 28 23.02 -30.15 -20.37
N GLY A 29 23.70 -30.46 -19.28
CA GLY A 29 24.04 -29.53 -18.21
C GLY A 29 25.10 -28.46 -18.57
N SER A 30 25.26 -28.06 -19.84
CA SER A 30 26.35 -27.18 -20.26
C SER A 30 26.08 -26.26 -21.47
N CYS A 31 24.82 -26.09 -21.91
CA CYS A 31 24.53 -25.17 -23.03
C CYS A 31 24.05 -23.79 -22.54
N GLU A 32 24.31 -22.75 -23.34
CA GLU A 32 23.90 -21.35 -23.11
C GLU A 32 22.41 -21.18 -22.75
N ALA A 33 21.54 -22.09 -23.23
CA ALA A 33 20.11 -22.08 -22.91
C ALA A 33 19.80 -22.44 -21.44
N CYS A 34 20.68 -23.17 -20.74
CA CYS A 34 20.55 -23.46 -19.32
C CYS A 34 20.96 -22.27 -18.42
N ASP A 35 21.88 -21.41 -18.87
CA ASP A 35 22.26 -20.20 -18.13
C ASP A 35 21.17 -19.12 -18.17
N LEU A 36 20.40 -19.05 -19.26
CA LEU A 36 19.23 -18.16 -19.34
C LEU A 36 18.12 -18.55 -18.33
N LYS A 37 17.98 -19.85 -18.01
CA LYS A 37 17.05 -20.30 -16.95
C LYS A 37 17.46 -19.82 -15.55
N ARG A 38 18.74 -19.47 -15.36
CA ARG A 38 19.27 -18.99 -14.08
C ARG A 38 19.05 -17.49 -13.88
N SER A 39 19.02 -16.69 -14.95
CA SER A 39 18.74 -15.25 -14.90
C SER A 39 17.25 -14.90 -14.90
N HIS A 40 16.37 -15.79 -15.40
CA HIS A 40 14.92 -15.62 -15.37
C HIS A 40 14.25 -16.04 -14.03
N LYS A 41 15.02 -16.15 -12.94
CA LYS A 41 14.52 -16.56 -11.62
C LYS A 41 13.48 -15.59 -11.02
N SER A 42 13.42 -14.36 -11.52
CA SER A 42 12.46 -13.32 -11.13
C SER A 42 11.11 -13.42 -11.85
N ILE A 43 10.99 -14.19 -12.95
CA ILE A 43 9.71 -14.37 -13.68
C ILE A 43 8.92 -15.58 -13.16
N ASN A 44 9.55 -16.49 -12.42
CA ASN A 44 8.95 -17.76 -12.02
C ASN A 44 7.97 -17.72 -10.83
N ILE A 45 7.61 -16.53 -10.31
CA ILE A 45 6.58 -16.44 -9.26
C ILE A 45 5.16 -16.44 -9.86
N LEU A 46 5.00 -16.10 -11.14
CA LEU A 46 3.68 -16.07 -11.80
C LEU A 46 3.42 -17.23 -12.78
N ALA A 47 4.35 -18.18 -12.90
CA ALA A 47 4.27 -19.29 -13.86
C ALA A 47 4.12 -20.69 -13.22
N ASN A 48 4.06 -20.80 -11.89
CA ASN A 48 3.93 -22.10 -11.20
C ASN A 48 2.70 -22.13 -10.27
N SER A 49 1.51 -21.78 -10.76
CA SER A 49 0.25 -22.02 -10.02
C SER A 49 -0.36 -23.39 -10.29
N ASP A 50 0.16 -24.16 -11.24
CA ASP A 50 -0.59 -25.29 -11.80
C ASP A 50 0.02 -26.68 -11.49
N GLU A 51 1.09 -26.78 -10.68
CA GLU A 51 1.70 -28.09 -10.37
C GLU A 51 1.86 -28.46 -8.87
N THR A 52 1.33 -27.71 -7.92
CA THR A 52 1.17 -28.19 -6.54
C THR A 52 -0.14 -27.70 -5.95
N GLY A 53 -0.99 -28.64 -5.52
CA GLY A 53 -2.34 -28.39 -5.02
C GLY A 53 -2.44 -27.25 -4.01
N ASP A 54 -3.44 -26.41 -4.24
CA ASP A 54 -4.13 -25.52 -3.30
C ASP A 54 -3.25 -24.55 -2.47
N LEU A 55 -2.51 -23.69 -3.16
CA LEU A 55 -2.01 -22.43 -2.58
C LEU A 55 -2.45 -21.25 -3.44
N HIS A 56 -3.77 -21.04 -3.50
CA HIS A 56 -4.29 -19.73 -3.89
C HIS A 56 -3.76 -18.71 -2.88
N HIS A 57 -2.79 -17.89 -3.28
CA HIS A 57 -2.23 -16.89 -2.39
C HIS A 57 -3.38 -16.00 -1.92
N LYS A 58 -3.65 -15.99 -0.60
CA LYS A 58 -4.76 -15.22 -0.05
C LYS A 58 -4.23 -13.84 0.29
N TRP A 59 -4.60 -12.86 -0.53
CA TRP A 59 -4.26 -11.45 -0.34
C TRP A 59 -5.43 -10.73 0.31
N LYS A 60 -5.17 -10.02 1.41
CA LYS A 60 -6.18 -9.15 2.03
C LYS A 60 -5.59 -7.78 2.30
N LEU A 61 -6.31 -6.74 1.93
CA LEU A 61 -5.96 -5.36 2.25
C LEU A 61 -6.97 -4.80 3.23
N THR A 62 -6.51 -4.41 4.42
CA THR A 62 -7.37 -3.83 5.46
C THR A 62 -7.12 -2.33 5.57
N TYR A 63 -8.17 -1.53 5.39
CA TYR A 63 -8.12 -0.07 5.56
C TYR A 63 -9.49 0.55 5.87
N PHE A 64 -9.52 1.87 6.08
CA PHE A 64 -10.77 2.63 6.21
C PHE A 64 -11.51 2.75 4.86
N PRO A 65 -12.83 3.06 4.85
CA PRO A 65 -13.63 3.24 3.64
C PRO A 65 -13.35 4.56 2.90
N PHE A 66 -12.08 4.92 2.75
CA PHE A 66 -11.62 6.04 1.92
C PHE A 66 -10.25 5.71 1.31
N LYS A 67 -9.79 6.56 0.38
CA LYS A 67 -8.61 6.32 -0.47
C LYS A 67 -7.28 6.42 0.30
N ALA A 68 -6.93 7.63 0.73
CA ALA A 68 -5.73 7.97 1.52
C ALA A 68 -4.52 7.03 1.33
N LEU A 69 -4.04 6.37 2.39
CA LEU A 69 -2.79 5.59 2.38
C LEU A 69 -2.91 4.23 1.68
N ALA A 70 -4.12 3.68 1.58
CA ALA A 70 -4.32 2.38 0.94
C ALA A 70 -4.48 2.47 -0.58
N GLU A 71 -4.80 3.65 -1.12
CA GLU A 71 -5.04 3.80 -2.56
C GLU A 71 -3.83 3.43 -3.43
N PRO A 72 -2.59 3.84 -3.12
CA PRO A 72 -1.44 3.42 -3.90
C PRO A 72 -1.25 1.89 -3.90
N ILE A 73 -1.55 1.24 -2.76
CA ILE A 73 -1.48 -0.22 -2.62
C ILE A 73 -2.56 -0.87 -3.51
N ARG A 74 -3.80 -0.36 -3.48
CA ARG A 74 -4.87 -0.83 -4.37
C ARG A 74 -4.46 -0.71 -5.83
N PHE A 75 -3.89 0.42 -6.25
CA PHE A 75 -3.45 0.58 -7.63
C PHE A 75 -2.39 -0.43 -8.03
N LEU A 76 -1.40 -0.69 -7.17
CA LEU A 76 -0.35 -1.67 -7.44
C LEU A 76 -0.91 -3.10 -7.51
N LEU A 77 -1.83 -3.47 -6.62
CA LEU A 77 -2.47 -4.79 -6.66
C LEU A 77 -3.26 -5.00 -7.96
N HIS A 78 -4.01 -3.98 -8.42
CA HIS A 78 -4.70 -4.04 -9.71
C HIS A 78 -3.74 -4.05 -10.89
N TYR A 79 -2.65 -3.28 -10.83
CA TYR A 79 -1.62 -3.24 -11.86
C TYR A 79 -0.97 -4.62 -12.05
N CYS A 80 -0.72 -5.34 -10.95
CA CYS A 80 -0.18 -6.69 -10.97
C CYS A 80 -1.23 -7.78 -11.29
N GLU A 81 -2.49 -7.41 -11.55
CA GLU A 81 -3.61 -8.35 -11.73
C GLU A 81 -3.77 -9.36 -10.57
N ILE A 82 -3.41 -8.96 -9.35
CA ILE A 82 -3.53 -9.81 -8.15
C ILE A 82 -4.96 -9.69 -7.61
N GLN A 83 -5.64 -10.82 -7.46
CA GLN A 83 -6.93 -10.86 -6.77
C GLN A 83 -6.72 -10.74 -5.25
N PHE A 84 -7.43 -9.81 -4.62
CA PHE A 84 -7.32 -9.54 -3.18
C PHE A 84 -8.67 -9.15 -2.57
N ASP A 85 -8.83 -9.43 -1.28
CA ASP A 85 -9.98 -9.00 -0.48
C ASP A 85 -9.76 -7.56 0.04
N ASP A 86 -10.56 -6.58 -0.39
CA ASP A 86 -10.52 -5.19 0.10
C ASP A 86 -11.43 -5.02 1.34
N ILE A 87 -10.86 -5.25 2.52
CA ILE A 87 -11.56 -5.16 3.81
C ILE A 87 -11.61 -3.69 4.25
N ARG A 88 -12.82 -3.13 4.26
CA ARG A 88 -13.07 -1.73 4.64
C ARG A 88 -13.70 -1.64 6.03
N ILE A 89 -12.93 -1.20 7.01
CA ILE A 89 -13.37 -1.08 8.40
C ILE A 89 -13.93 0.33 8.64
N PRO A 90 -15.21 0.49 9.02
CA PRO A 90 -15.75 1.80 9.38
C PRO A 90 -15.11 2.31 10.67
N ARG A 91 -15.02 3.64 10.81
CA ARG A 91 -14.31 4.25 11.95
C ARG A 91 -14.91 3.88 13.31
N SER A 92 -16.21 3.59 13.37
CA SER A 92 -16.94 3.14 14.56
C SER A 92 -16.49 1.78 15.09
N GLU A 93 -16.00 0.90 14.22
CA GLU A 93 -15.59 -0.47 14.57
C GLU A 93 -14.08 -0.58 14.80
N TRP A 94 -13.33 0.50 14.54
CA TRP A 94 -11.87 0.50 14.59
C TRP A 94 -11.30 0.09 15.95
N ASP A 95 -11.95 0.49 17.04
CA ASP A 95 -11.45 0.20 18.39
C ASP A 95 -11.40 -1.31 18.67
N GLY A 96 -12.31 -2.11 18.10
CA GLY A 96 -12.31 -3.57 18.23
C GLY A 96 -11.24 -4.27 17.37
N HIS A 97 -10.79 -3.62 16.29
CA HIS A 97 -9.76 -4.17 15.40
C HIS A 97 -8.34 -3.73 15.76
N LYS A 98 -8.19 -2.64 16.52
CA LYS A 98 -6.90 -2.02 16.80
C LYS A 98 -5.86 -2.97 17.42
N GLU A 99 -6.27 -3.83 18.35
CA GLU A 99 -5.38 -4.80 19.00
C GLU A 99 -4.95 -5.94 18.07
N SER A 100 -5.79 -6.29 17.11
CA SER A 100 -5.49 -7.34 16.12
C SER A 100 -4.56 -6.87 15.00
N MET A 101 -4.33 -5.56 14.87
CA MET A 101 -3.51 -4.99 13.80
C MET A 101 -2.08 -4.73 14.27
N PRO A 102 -1.07 -5.02 13.43
CA PRO A 102 0.33 -4.74 13.75
C PRO A 102 0.51 -3.24 14.05
N PHE A 103 1.09 -2.95 15.20
CA PHE A 103 1.30 -1.59 15.73
C PHE A 103 0.01 -0.77 15.92
N GLY A 104 -1.17 -1.39 15.88
CA GLY A 104 -2.45 -0.70 16.00
C GLY A 104 -2.65 0.37 14.92
N GLN A 105 -2.16 0.11 13.70
CA GLN A 105 -2.20 1.02 12.57
C GLN A 105 -2.73 0.33 11.32
N VAL A 106 -3.28 1.12 10.40
CA VAL A 106 -3.67 0.71 9.04
C VAL A 106 -3.08 1.72 8.04
N PRO A 107 -2.71 1.31 6.81
CA PRO A 107 -3.08 0.06 6.12
C PRO A 107 -2.25 -1.16 6.53
N VAL A 108 -2.88 -2.33 6.41
CA VAL A 108 -2.27 -3.65 6.62
C VAL A 108 -2.55 -4.52 5.41
N LEU A 109 -1.49 -5.12 4.85
CA LEU A 109 -1.58 -6.10 3.77
C LEU A 109 -1.25 -7.47 4.35
N GLU A 110 -2.14 -8.44 4.19
CA GLU A 110 -1.94 -9.83 4.58
C GLU A 110 -1.70 -10.69 3.35
N VAL A 111 -0.56 -11.41 3.33
CA VAL A 111 -0.20 -12.34 2.26
C VAL A 111 0.08 -13.70 2.90
N ASN A 112 -0.76 -14.71 2.61
CA ASN A 112 -0.62 -16.06 3.17
C ASN A 112 -0.55 -16.08 4.71
N GLY A 113 -1.30 -15.20 5.38
CA GLY A 113 -1.30 -15.07 6.83
C GLY A 113 -0.17 -14.19 7.41
N LEU A 114 0.80 -13.76 6.60
CA LEU A 114 1.80 -12.79 7.02
C LEU A 114 1.25 -11.37 6.90
N GLN A 115 1.19 -10.65 8.02
CA GLN A 115 0.73 -9.26 8.05
C GLN A 115 1.90 -8.29 7.86
N MET A 116 1.76 -7.42 6.87
CA MET A 116 2.70 -6.34 6.56
C MET A 116 2.07 -5.00 6.88
N ASN A 117 2.84 -4.13 7.52
CA ASN A 117 2.46 -2.76 7.88
C ASN A 117 3.36 -1.75 7.16
N GLN A 118 3.06 -0.46 7.31
CA GLN A 118 3.68 0.69 6.62
C GLN A 118 3.36 0.76 5.13
N SER A 119 2.57 1.77 4.75
CA SER A 119 2.05 1.90 3.38
C SER A 119 3.15 1.98 2.32
N LEU A 120 4.23 2.73 2.57
CA LEU A 120 5.33 2.89 1.61
C LEU A 120 6.16 1.61 1.48
N ALA A 121 6.40 0.90 2.59
CA ALA A 121 7.11 -0.38 2.54
C ALA A 121 6.33 -1.43 1.73
N ILE A 122 5.00 -1.48 1.91
CA ILE A 122 4.11 -2.33 1.12
C ILE A 122 4.17 -1.93 -0.37
N CYS A 123 4.12 -0.63 -0.69
CA CYS A 123 4.24 -0.17 -2.06
C CYS A 123 5.58 -0.56 -2.71
N ARG A 124 6.71 -0.45 -1.98
CA ARG A 124 8.02 -0.89 -2.48
C ARG A 124 8.06 -2.39 -2.75
N PHE A 125 7.49 -3.18 -1.84
CA PHE A 125 7.38 -4.63 -2.02
C PHE A 125 6.56 -4.99 -3.26
N LEU A 126 5.41 -4.35 -3.44
CA LEU A 126 4.58 -4.55 -4.63
C LEU A 126 5.24 -4.01 -5.90
N GLY A 127 5.96 -2.89 -5.82
CA GLY A 127 6.71 -2.33 -6.94
C GLY A 127 7.81 -3.26 -7.44
N LYS A 128 8.52 -3.92 -6.52
CA LYS A 128 9.48 -5.00 -6.84
C LYS A 128 8.79 -6.18 -7.53
N HIS A 129 7.64 -6.60 -7.01
CA HIS A 129 6.83 -7.65 -7.65
C HIS A 129 6.32 -7.27 -9.04
N ALA A 130 6.03 -5.99 -9.26
CA ALA A 130 5.52 -5.42 -10.50
C ALA A 130 6.63 -5.11 -11.53
N ASN A 131 7.91 -5.31 -11.18
CA ASN A 131 9.05 -4.88 -11.97
C ASN A 131 9.01 -3.36 -12.31
N LEU A 132 8.62 -2.55 -11.32
CA LEU A 132 8.57 -1.08 -11.37
C LEU A 132 9.77 -0.43 -10.66
N THR A 133 10.81 -1.22 -10.37
CA THR A 133 12.09 -0.76 -9.81
C THR A 133 13.04 -0.30 -10.91
N GLY A 134 14.04 0.49 -10.52
CA GLY A 134 15.14 0.90 -11.38
C GLY A 134 16.00 -0.28 -11.81
N ALA A 135 16.86 -0.03 -12.80
CA ALA A 135 17.83 -1.01 -13.28
C ALA A 135 19.01 -1.20 -12.32
N ASN A 136 19.24 -0.26 -11.40
CA ASN A 136 20.34 -0.25 -10.45
C ASN A 136 19.93 0.44 -9.13
N ASP A 137 20.77 0.29 -8.10
CA ASP A 137 20.52 0.81 -6.76
C ASP A 137 20.36 2.35 -6.72
N LEU A 138 20.99 3.09 -7.65
CA LEU A 138 20.86 4.55 -7.71
C LEU A 138 19.50 4.97 -8.26
N GLU A 139 18.99 4.29 -9.28
CA GLU A 139 17.65 4.53 -9.81
C GLU A 139 16.58 4.15 -8.79
N ASP A 140 16.76 3.04 -8.05
CA ASP A 140 15.89 2.68 -6.93
C ASP A 140 15.88 3.75 -5.83
N LEU A 141 17.05 4.31 -5.51
CA LEU A 141 17.16 5.43 -4.58
C LEU A 141 16.40 6.67 -5.06
N GLU A 142 16.48 7.00 -6.35
CA GLU A 142 15.73 8.13 -6.92
C GLU A 142 14.22 7.91 -6.85
N ILE A 143 13.75 6.70 -7.13
CA ILE A 143 12.33 6.32 -7.01
C ILE A 143 11.88 6.45 -5.55
N ASP A 144 12.67 5.93 -4.61
CA ASP A 144 12.37 5.99 -3.18
C ASP A 144 12.35 7.44 -2.66
N ALA A 145 13.32 8.26 -3.06
CA ALA A 145 13.37 9.67 -2.69
C ALA A 145 12.15 10.45 -3.19
N LEU A 146 11.69 10.17 -4.42
CA LEU A 146 10.49 10.79 -4.97
C LEU A 146 9.23 10.34 -4.22
N ALA A 147 9.08 9.04 -3.95
CA ALA A 147 7.95 8.50 -3.21
C ALA A 147 7.86 9.08 -1.79
N ASP A 148 8.99 9.18 -1.09
CA ASP A 148 9.07 9.76 0.25
C ASP A 148 8.76 11.27 0.22
N THR A 149 9.28 12.01 -0.77
CA THR A 149 8.96 13.44 -0.95
C THR A 149 7.46 13.67 -1.11
N ILE A 150 6.77 12.84 -1.90
CA ILE A 150 5.31 12.92 -2.07
C ILE A 150 4.59 12.65 -0.73
N ASN A 151 5.07 11.68 0.04
CA ASN A 151 4.50 11.38 1.35
C ASN A 151 4.73 12.51 2.36
N ASP A 152 5.89 13.16 2.35
CA ASP A 152 6.20 14.29 3.21
C ASP A 152 5.32 15.51 2.87
N LEU A 153 5.11 15.78 1.58
CA LEU A 153 4.17 16.80 1.13
C LEU A 153 2.76 16.50 1.64
N ARG A 154 2.29 15.25 1.54
CA ARG A 154 0.98 14.83 2.08
C ARG A 154 0.89 15.07 3.59
N ILE A 155 1.92 14.74 4.36
CA ILE A 155 1.97 14.95 5.82
C ILE A 155 1.95 16.45 6.14
N SER A 156 2.72 17.25 5.40
CA SER A 156 2.76 18.71 5.55
C SER A 156 1.39 19.34 5.31
N GLU A 157 0.71 18.97 4.22
CA GLU A 157 -0.62 19.47 3.88
C GLU A 157 -1.67 19.05 4.91
N TYR A 158 -1.61 17.81 5.41
CA TYR A 158 -2.49 17.36 6.49
C TYR A 158 -2.30 18.18 7.76
N SER A 159 -1.05 18.46 8.13
CA SER A 159 -0.70 19.24 9.32
C SER A 159 -1.21 20.68 9.22
N LYS A 160 -1.04 21.32 8.06
CA LYS A 160 -1.56 22.67 7.78
C LYS A 160 -3.09 22.71 7.85
N ARG A 161 -3.79 21.72 7.25
CA ARG A 161 -5.26 21.63 7.30
C ARG A 161 -5.77 21.50 8.73
N ARG A 162 -5.10 20.68 9.55
CA ARG A 162 -5.44 20.54 10.97
C ARG A 162 -5.26 21.85 11.74
N ALA A 163 -4.13 22.53 11.56
CA ALA A 163 -3.87 23.82 12.20
C ALA A 163 -4.88 24.90 11.77
N ASN A 164 -5.23 24.94 10.48
CA ASN A 164 -6.22 25.87 9.96
C ASN A 164 -7.63 25.59 10.48
N SER A 165 -8.01 24.32 10.65
CA SER A 165 -9.29 23.93 11.27
C SER A 165 -9.39 24.42 12.71
N THR A 166 -8.32 24.24 13.51
CA THR A 166 -8.27 24.78 14.88
C THR A 166 -8.41 26.31 14.89
N ARG A 167 -7.64 27.02 14.05
CA ARG A 167 -7.73 28.50 13.95
C ARG A 167 -9.09 29.01 13.48
N PHE A 168 -9.80 28.26 12.63
CA PHE A 168 -11.16 28.59 12.22
C PHE A 168 -12.14 28.42 13.38
N SER A 169 -12.04 27.31 14.12
CA SER A 169 -12.86 27.08 15.32
C SER A 169 -12.60 28.09 16.44
N GLU A 170 -11.36 28.55 16.59
CA GLU A 170 -10.98 29.59 17.57
C GLU A 170 -11.51 30.97 17.17
N ARG A 171 -11.42 31.34 15.89
CA ARG A 171 -11.99 32.61 15.38
C ARG A 171 -13.50 32.67 15.51
N ASN A 172 -14.18 31.54 15.33
CA ASN A 172 -15.63 31.44 15.42
C ASN A 172 -16.13 31.06 16.82
N ARG A 173 -15.26 31.03 17.83
CA ARG A 173 -15.69 30.80 19.21
C ARG A 173 -16.51 32.04 19.66
N PRO A 174 -17.67 31.85 20.30
CA PRO A 174 -18.43 32.97 20.85
C PRO A 174 -17.53 33.81 21.77
N ILE A 175 -17.52 35.13 21.55
CA ILE A 175 -16.83 36.05 22.45
C ILE A 175 -17.54 35.95 23.81
N PRO A 176 -16.83 35.66 24.91
CA PRO A 176 -17.46 35.65 26.23
C PRO A 176 -18.08 37.03 26.50
N LEU A 177 -19.37 37.05 26.81
CA LEU A 177 -20.09 38.26 27.18
C LEU A 177 -19.40 38.91 28.39
N ARG A 178 -19.27 40.24 28.38
CA ARG A 178 -18.56 41.09 29.37
C ARG A 178 -18.98 40.89 30.84
N ASP A 179 -20.00 40.06 31.11
CA ASP A 179 -20.57 39.87 32.45
C ASP A 179 -19.63 39.15 33.43
N GLU A 180 -18.61 38.43 32.95
CA GLU A 180 -17.59 37.82 33.82
C GLU A 180 -16.63 38.84 34.48
N PHE A 181 -16.57 40.08 33.98
CA PHE A 181 -15.75 41.14 34.59
C PHE A 181 -16.47 41.94 35.67
N ARG A 182 -17.81 41.83 35.77
CA ARG A 182 -18.60 42.62 36.74
C ARG A 182 -18.57 42.06 38.17
N ASN A 183 -18.21 40.78 38.34
CA ASN A 183 -18.30 40.08 39.62
C ASN A 183 -16.99 39.94 40.41
N LYS A 184 -15.87 40.50 39.93
CA LYS A 184 -14.57 40.46 40.64
C LYS A 184 -14.21 41.77 41.36
N GLY A 185 -15.20 42.54 41.80
CA GLY A 185 -14.97 43.88 42.35
C GLY A 185 -15.91 44.33 43.47
N LYS A 186 -16.50 43.42 44.27
CA LYS A 186 -17.11 43.83 45.55
C LYS A 186 -16.12 43.58 46.68
N PRO A 187 -15.53 44.61 47.31
CA PRO A 187 -14.81 44.41 48.56
C PRO A 187 -15.80 43.87 49.62
N GLN A 188 -15.44 42.77 50.28
CA GLN A 188 -16.11 42.35 51.50
C GLN A 188 -15.83 43.43 52.54
N GLY A 189 -16.87 44.17 52.92
CA GLY A 189 -16.81 45.08 54.05
C GLY A 189 -16.80 44.27 55.33
N ASP A 190 -15.73 44.42 56.10
CA ASP A 190 -15.63 43.89 57.46
C ASP A 190 -16.70 44.56 58.33
N ALA A 191 -17.55 43.75 58.95
CA ALA A 191 -18.52 44.16 59.95
C ALA A 191 -18.21 43.43 61.25
N GLY A 192 -17.93 44.19 62.32
CA GLY A 192 -17.92 43.73 63.71
C GLY A 192 -16.55 43.75 64.36
#